data_AF-A0A8F5BSQ0-F1
#
_entry.id   AF-A0A8F5BSQ0-F1
#
_cell.length_a   1.000
_cell.length_b   1.000
_cell.length_c   1.000
_cell.angle_alpha   90.00
_cell.angle_beta   90.00
_cell.angle_gamma   90.00
#
_symmetry.space_group_name_H-M   'P 1'
#
loop_
_entity.id
_entity.type
_entity.pdbx_description
1 polymer ?
#
loop_
_entity_poly.entity_id
_entity_poly.type
_entity_poly.pdbx_seq_one_letter_code
_entity_poly.pdbx_strand_id
1 'polypeptide(L)'
;MLNRVNTFIFISLINYNSQCILESPKSAEKDVIPFCERNNIKVIAYSPLARGNIKNNKILDEIGRKYNRTSVQVALNYLMRRSIPIPKASTKDHIDEILGALGWNLSDEDYERISKI
;
A
#
# COMPACT_ATOMS: atom_id res chain seq x y z
N MET A 1 7.36 -26.74 -22.59
CA MET A 1 6.64 -25.49 -22.24
C MET A 1 6.84 -25.30 -20.74
N LEU A 2 7.82 -24.48 -20.34
CA LEU A 2 8.18 -24.33 -18.92
C LEU A 2 7.10 -23.50 -18.21
N ASN A 3 6.39 -24.13 -17.26
CA ASN A 3 5.50 -23.45 -16.33
C ASN A 3 6.34 -22.42 -15.54
N ARG A 4 6.18 -21.13 -15.85
CA ARG A 4 6.76 -20.05 -15.03
C ARG A 4 6.11 -20.15 -13.65
N VAL A 5 6.86 -20.65 -12.67
CA VAL A 5 6.50 -20.52 -11.26
C VAL A 5 6.34 -19.03 -10.99
N ASN A 6 5.21 -18.61 -10.43
CA ASN A 6 5.02 -17.21 -10.01
C ASN A 6 6.07 -16.90 -8.95
N THR A 7 7.15 -16.22 -9.34
CA THR A 7 8.22 -15.84 -8.43
C THR A 7 7.71 -14.72 -7.54
N PHE A 8 7.61 -14.98 -6.24
CA PHE A 8 7.37 -13.95 -5.23
C PHE A 8 8.72 -13.44 -4.75
N ILE A 9 9.00 -12.15 -4.90
CA ILE A 9 10.16 -11.53 -4.26
C ILE A 9 9.67 -10.81 -3.01
N PHE A 10 10.21 -11.20 -1.87
CA PHE A 10 10.08 -10.44 -0.63
C PHE A 10 10.95 -9.20 -0.73
N ILE A 11 10.37 -8.10 -1.20
CA ILE A 11 11.08 -6.83 -1.16
C ILE A 11 10.75 -6.18 0.17
N SER A 12 11.67 -6.36 1.13
CA SER A 12 11.68 -5.61 2.37
C SER A 12 12.10 -4.18 2.07
N LEU A 13 11.15 -3.35 1.61
CA LEU A 13 11.36 -1.92 1.38
C LEU A 13 11.29 -1.20 2.73
N ILE A 14 12.31 -1.44 3.56
CA ILE A 14 12.54 -0.66 4.78
C ILE A 14 13.12 0.67 4.31
N ASN A 15 12.27 1.68 4.17
CA ASN A 15 12.76 3.03 4.36
C ASN A 15 12.94 3.20 5.87
N TYR A 16 14.18 3.16 6.35
CA TYR A 16 14.58 3.22 7.77
C TYR A 16 14.09 4.51 8.49
N ASN A 17 13.38 5.41 7.81
CA ASN A 17 12.91 6.70 8.30
C ASN A 17 11.39 6.82 8.50
N SER A 18 10.67 5.71 8.69
CA SER A 18 9.23 5.76 9.02
C SER A 18 8.36 6.42 7.94
N GLN A 19 8.80 6.36 6.68
CA GLN A 19 8.05 6.86 5.54
C GLN A 19 7.21 5.74 4.92
N CYS A 20 5.95 6.05 4.67
CA CYS A 20 4.96 5.14 4.11
C CYS A 20 5.33 4.74 2.67
N ILE A 21 4.86 3.57 2.21
CA ILE A 21 5.01 3.06 0.84
C ILE A 21 4.07 3.84 -0.14
N LEU A 22 3.71 5.06 0.21
CA LEU A 22 2.99 5.97 -0.68
C LEU A 22 4.09 6.51 -1.57
N GLU A 23 4.17 5.94 -2.78
CA GLU A 23 5.24 6.06 -3.78
C GLU A 23 5.98 7.41 -3.75
N SER A 24 6.94 7.55 -2.84
CA SER A 24 7.76 8.75 -2.81
C SER A 24 8.68 8.69 -4.03
N PRO A 25 8.70 9.70 -4.92
CA PRO A 25 9.47 9.68 -6.17
C PRO A 25 10.99 9.50 -6.02
N LYS A 26 11.51 9.45 -4.79
CA LYS A 26 12.93 9.34 -4.43
C LYS A 26 13.36 7.94 -3.97
N SER A 27 12.46 6.97 -3.89
CA SER A 27 12.78 5.62 -3.39
C SER A 27 13.25 4.67 -4.51
N ALA A 28 14.03 3.66 -4.15
CA ALA A 28 14.44 2.56 -5.02
C ALA A 28 13.24 1.79 -5.66
N GLU A 29 12.02 2.06 -5.21
CA GLU A 29 10.79 1.38 -5.58
C GLU A 29 10.31 1.77 -6.99
N LYS A 30 10.65 3.00 -7.44
CA LYS A 30 10.27 3.53 -8.76
C LYS A 30 10.76 2.65 -9.91
N ASP A 31 11.91 2.00 -9.75
CA ASP A 31 12.48 1.11 -10.76
C ASP A 31 12.12 -0.36 -10.48
N VAL A 32 12.10 -0.74 -9.20
CA VAL A 32 11.88 -2.13 -8.79
C VAL A 32 10.45 -2.59 -8.99
N ILE A 33 9.43 -1.76 -8.70
CA ILE A 33 8.02 -2.14 -8.89
C ILE A 33 7.71 -2.38 -10.38
N PRO A 34 8.04 -1.46 -11.32
CA PRO A 34 7.84 -1.71 -12.73
C PRO A 34 8.65 -2.90 -13.26
N PHE A 35 9.86 -3.13 -12.75
CA PHE A 35 10.62 -4.34 -13.08
C PHE A 35 9.88 -5.60 -12.63
N CYS A 36 9.35 -5.61 -11.41
CA CYS A 36 8.59 -6.76 -10.90
C CYS A 36 7.33 -7.01 -11.74
N GLU A 37 6.57 -5.97 -12.06
CA GLU A 37 5.38 -6.07 -12.91
C GLU A 37 5.70 -6.64 -14.29
N ARG A 38 6.74 -6.12 -14.97
CA ARG A 38 7.18 -6.63 -16.29
C ARG A 38 7.64 -8.08 -16.26
N ASN A 39 8.13 -8.56 -15.12
CA ASN A 39 8.63 -9.92 -14.96
C ASN A 39 7.63 -10.86 -14.29
N ASN A 40 6.38 -10.44 -14.10
CA ASN A 40 5.35 -11.20 -13.38
C ASN A 40 5.80 -11.64 -11.97
N ILE A 41 6.51 -10.75 -11.28
CA ILE A 41 6.94 -10.90 -9.90
C ILE A 41 5.97 -10.11 -9.02
N LYS A 42 5.44 -10.75 -7.98
CA LYS A 42 4.55 -10.08 -7.03
C LYS A 42 5.36 -9.37 -5.95
N VAL A 43 4.96 -8.13 -5.66
CA VAL A 43 5.53 -7.30 -4.61
C VAL A 43 4.72 -7.49 -3.33
N ILE A 44 5.39 -7.81 -2.24
CA ILE A 44 4.80 -7.88 -0.90
C ILE A 44 5.24 -6.64 -0.13
N ALA A 45 4.28 -5.82 0.32
CA ALA A 45 4.54 -4.62 1.09
C ALA A 45 4.61 -4.94 2.59
N TYR A 46 5.83 -4.95 3.15
CA TYR A 46 6.09 -5.15 4.57
C TYR A 46 5.95 -3.85 5.36
N SER A 47 5.39 -3.92 6.57
CA SER A 47 5.12 -2.72 7.40
C SER A 47 4.37 -1.59 6.66
N PRO A 48 3.27 -1.88 5.94
CA PRO A 48 2.64 -0.98 4.98
C PRO A 48 2.08 0.33 5.55
N LEU A 49 1.94 0.43 6.88
CA LEU A 49 1.32 1.57 7.56
C LEU A 49 2.34 2.47 8.29
N ALA A 50 3.64 2.36 7.98
CA ALA A 50 4.70 3.19 8.55
C ALA A 50 4.64 3.31 10.09
N ARG A 51 4.35 2.21 10.79
CA ARG A 51 4.19 2.16 12.26
C ARG A 51 3.10 3.11 12.81
N GLY A 52 2.08 3.43 12.01
CA GLY A 52 0.94 4.27 12.42
C GLY A 52 1.06 5.75 12.02
N ASN A 53 2.18 6.17 11.40
CA ASN A 53 2.41 7.56 11.01
C ASN A 53 1.46 8.09 9.91
N ILE A 54 0.67 7.22 9.29
CA ILE A 54 -0.33 7.60 8.27
C ILE A 54 -1.60 8.26 8.84
N LYS A 55 -1.88 8.11 10.14
CA LYS A 55 -3.14 8.54 10.75
C LYS A 55 -3.39 10.06 10.73
N ASN A 56 -2.36 10.86 10.44
CA ASN A 56 -2.43 12.33 10.42
C ASN A 56 -2.21 12.94 9.02
N ASN A 57 -2.34 12.14 7.95
CA ASN A 57 -2.18 12.66 6.60
C ASN A 57 -3.51 13.25 6.09
N LYS A 58 -3.54 14.58 5.92
CA LYS A 58 -4.75 15.33 5.49
C LYS A 58 -5.36 14.81 4.18
N ILE A 59 -4.53 14.38 3.22
CA ILE A 59 -5.00 13.86 1.93
C ILE A 59 -5.70 12.51 2.12
N LEU A 60 -5.12 11.62 2.93
CA LEU A 60 -5.76 10.34 3.26
C LEU A 60 -7.06 10.55 4.05
N ASP A 61 -7.11 11.52 4.96
CA ASP A 61 -8.31 11.84 5.73
C ASP A 61 -9.44 12.40 4.85
N GLU A 62 -9.12 13.30 3.92
CA GLU A 62 -10.08 13.85 2.94
C GLU A 62 -10.66 12.77 2.04
N ILE A 63 -9.80 11.91 1.49
CA ILE A 63 -10.21 10.77 0.66
C ILE A 63 -11.02 9.79 1.51
N GLY A 64 -10.61 9.50 2.74
CA GLY A 64 -11.34 8.63 3.66
C GLY A 64 -12.78 9.10 3.87
N ARG A 65 -12.99 10.41 4.08
CA ARG A 65 -14.33 11.00 4.20
C ARG A 65 -15.17 10.79 2.94
N LYS A 66 -14.60 10.91 1.74
CA LYS A 66 -15.30 10.67 0.46
C LYS A 66 -15.84 9.24 0.35
N TYR A 67 -15.10 8.24 0.83
CA TYR A 67 -15.47 6.82 0.74
C TYR A 67 -16.15 6.25 2.00
N ASN A 68 -16.31 7.06 3.05
CA ASN A 68 -16.70 6.59 4.39
C ASN A 68 -15.75 5.48 4.90
N ARG A 69 -14.45 5.80 4.88
CA ARG A 69 -13.33 4.91 5.21
C ARG A 69 -12.30 5.64 6.08
N THR A 70 -11.52 4.90 6.84
CA THR A 70 -10.39 5.46 7.61
C THR A 70 -9.17 5.67 6.72
N SER A 71 -8.24 6.52 7.16
CA SER A 71 -6.98 6.79 6.44
C SER A 71 -6.10 5.54 6.32
N VAL A 72 -6.21 4.62 7.29
CA VAL A 72 -5.60 3.29 7.23
C VAL A 72 -6.19 2.47 6.08
N GLN A 73 -7.52 2.46 5.96
CA GLN A 73 -8.22 1.74 4.89
C GLN A 73 -7.89 2.31 3.51
N VAL A 74 -7.82 3.63 3.37
CA VAL A 74 -7.41 4.30 2.14
C VAL A 74 -5.98 3.95 1.76
N ALA A 75 -5.04 4.00 2.71
CA ALA A 75 -3.65 3.65 2.46
C ALA A 75 -3.49 2.18 2.04
N LEU A 76 -4.20 1.25 2.67
CA LEU A 76 -4.18 -0.16 2.28
C LEU A 76 -4.80 -0.37 0.90
N ASN A 77 -5.92 0.29 0.60
CA ASN A 77 -6.57 0.23 -0.71
C ASN A 77 -5.63 0.70 -1.82
N TYR A 78 -4.92 1.80 -1.59
CA TYR A 78 -3.88 2.31 -2.47
C TYR A 78 -2.78 1.25 -2.73
N LEU A 79 -2.23 0.66 -1.67
CA LEU A 79 -1.14 -0.31 -1.79
C LEU A 79 -1.56 -1.60 -2.51
N MET A 80 -2.82 -2.03 -2.34
CA MET A 80 -3.36 -3.24 -2.99
C MET A 80 -3.42 -3.14 -4.51
N ARG A 81 -3.33 -1.94 -5.10
CA ARG A 81 -3.34 -1.77 -6.56
C ARG A 81 -2.11 -2.36 -7.25
N ARG A 82 -0.95 -2.33 -6.59
CA ARG A 82 0.34 -2.77 -7.17
C ARG A 82 1.14 -3.72 -6.28
N SER A 83 0.63 -4.04 -5.09
CA SER A 83 1.32 -4.91 -4.12
C SER A 83 0.34 -5.72 -3.27
N ILE A 84 0.89 -6.65 -2.49
CA ILE A 84 0.17 -7.38 -1.45
C ILE A 84 0.64 -6.86 -0.09
N PRO A 85 -0.11 -5.97 0.59
CA PRO A 85 0.29 -5.45 1.89
C PRO A 85 0.09 -6.49 3.00
N ILE A 86 1.05 -6.57 3.92
CA ILE A 86 0.96 -7.39 5.14
C ILE A 86 1.00 -6.47 6.37
N PRO A 87 -0.14 -5.86 6.74
CA PRO A 87 -0.23 -5.03 7.94
C PRO A 87 -0.16 -5.88 9.21
N LYS A 88 0.45 -5.33 10.26
CA LYS A 88 0.40 -5.92 11.61
C LYS A 88 -0.87 -5.48 12.32
N ALA A 89 -1.58 -6.42 12.93
CA ALA A 89 -2.62 -6.15 13.91
C ALA A 89 -2.40 -7.01 15.16
N SER A 90 -2.73 -6.47 16.33
CA SER A 90 -2.66 -7.17 17.62
C SER A 90 -3.95 -7.04 18.44
N THR A 91 -4.95 -6.36 17.90
CA THR A 91 -6.27 -6.16 18.53
C THR A 91 -7.35 -6.43 17.48
N LYS A 92 -8.55 -6.81 17.95
CA LYS A 92 -9.70 -7.04 17.08
C LYS A 92 -10.05 -5.77 16.30
N ASP A 93 -10.09 -4.62 16.96
CA ASP A 93 -10.42 -3.34 16.32
C ASP A 93 -9.48 -3.01 15.16
N HIS A 94 -8.18 -3.31 15.28
CA HIS A 94 -7.23 -3.12 14.18
C HIS A 94 -7.49 -4.11 13.03
N ILE A 95 -7.85 -5.36 13.34
CA ILE A 95 -8.22 -6.35 12.31
C ILE A 95 -9.45 -5.85 11.55
N ASP A 96 -10.49 -5.41 12.27
CA ASP A 96 -11.73 -4.91 11.67
C ASP A 96 -11.47 -3.64 10.83
N GLU A 97 -10.60 -2.73 11.31
CA GLU A 97 -10.17 -1.56 10.54
C GLU A 97 -9.47 -1.97 9.24
N ILE A 98 -8.50 -2.89 9.29
CA ILE A 98 -7.75 -3.37 8.12
C ILE A 98 -8.68 -4.06 7.12
N LEU A 99 -9.60 -4.90 7.60
CA LEU A 99 -10.56 -5.62 6.74
C LEU A 99 -11.46 -4.65 5.98
N GLY A 100 -11.80 -3.50 6.56
CA GLY A 100 -12.57 -2.45 5.87
C GLY A 100 -11.85 -1.79 4.68
N ALA A 101 -10.57 -2.10 4.44
CA ALA A 101 -9.87 -1.71 3.22
C ALA A 101 -10.31 -2.51 1.98
N LEU A 102 -10.95 -3.66 2.18
CA LEU A 102 -11.35 -4.61 1.14
C LEU A 102 -12.74 -4.30 0.58
N GLY A 103 -13.03 -4.81 -0.62
CA GLY A 103 -14.37 -4.77 -1.21
C GLY A 103 -14.78 -3.43 -1.84
N TRP A 104 -13.83 -2.50 -2.01
CA TRP A 104 -14.02 -1.25 -2.72
C TRP A 104 -12.72 -0.84 -3.40
N ASN A 105 -12.77 0.15 -4.29
CA ASN A 105 -11.60 0.65 -5.00
C ASN A 105 -11.58 2.17 -5.01
N LEU A 106 -10.39 2.74 -4.85
CA LEU A 106 -10.14 4.15 -5.13
C LEU A 106 -10.37 4.45 -6.62
N SER A 107 -10.92 5.63 -6.90
CA SER A 107 -10.90 6.20 -8.25
C SER A 107 -9.47 6.47 -8.72
N ASP A 108 -9.26 6.52 -10.03
CA ASP A 108 -7.95 6.88 -10.60
C ASP A 108 -7.50 8.27 -10.17
N GLU A 109 -8.44 9.20 -10.02
CA GLU A 109 -8.18 10.55 -9.52
C GLU A 109 -7.65 10.52 -8.09
N ASP A 110 -8.29 9.79 -7.18
CA ASP A 110 -7.84 9.72 -5.79
C ASP A 110 -6.54 8.93 -5.64
N TYR A 111 -6.33 7.91 -6.48
CA TYR A 111 -5.05 7.19 -6.55
C TYR A 111 -3.91 8.15 -6.95
N GLU A 112 -4.12 8.97 -7.97
CA GLU A 112 -3.16 9.96 -8.46
C GLU A 112 -2.95 11.13 -7.47
N ARG A 113 -3.93 11.42 -6.61
CA ARG A 113 -3.75 12.36 -5.49
C ARG A 113 -2.83 11.78 -4.43
N ILE A 114 -2.96 10.50 -4.12
CA ILE A 114 -2.13 9.81 -3.12
C ILE A 114 -0.70 9.58 -3.63
N SER A 115 -0.48 9.35 -4.93
CA SER A 115 0.86 9.15 -5.50
C SER A 115 1.80 10.37 -5.40
N LYS A 116 1.27 11.54 -5.02
CA LYS A 116 2.00 12.82 -4.96
C LYS A 116 2.45 13.24 -3.57
N ILE A 117 2.12 12.47 -2.52
CA ILE A 117 2.44 12.78 -1.11
C ILE A 117 3.79 12.20 -0.70
#